data_AF-A0A431HI46-F1
#
_entry.id   AF-A0A431HI46-F1
#
_cell.length_a   1.000
_cell.length_b   1.000
_cell.length_c   1.000
_cell.angle_alpha   90.00
_cell.angle_beta   90.00
_cell.angle_gamma   90.00
#
_symmetry.space_group_name_H-M   'P 1'
#
loop_
_entity.id
_entity.type
_entity.pdbx_description
1 polymer ?
#
loop_
_entity_poly.entity_id
_entity_poly.type
_entity_poly.pdbx_seq_one_letter_code
_entity_poly.pdbx_strand_id
1 'polypeptide(L)'
;MGNLQVPNGGNGGIEVYGASTKINEEILSNYATRGEDAARLVIATLTESPYTPTIDGTRFEVEVSNVYRGGGEDMPDGPDTVVEARDALSEFLNAEVPGAKRLRLLALKTDYGKILKDLSPERKANSSQRGAFNEALVERVRRYNVAVSSPEQALMIVAGAPKWLELLKLTDDTPSYSGRTVSNEAVTADGRMVTTHSIRKSSISTPWDVLPTNVRTRGGKAPGSGIVSTIERRVLDLRTKHTRR
;
A
#
# COMPACT_ATOMS: atom_id res chain seq x y z
N MET A 1 33.51 38.83 -63.24
CA MET A 1 33.92 38.32 -61.93
C MET A 1 32.87 38.76 -60.92
N GLY A 2 32.04 37.83 -60.45
CA GLY A 2 31.00 38.10 -59.45
C GLY A 2 31.41 37.52 -58.10
N ASN A 3 31.38 38.34 -57.06
CA ASN A 3 31.65 37.99 -55.67
C ASN A 3 30.61 37.00 -55.11
N LEU A 4 31.06 36.19 -54.14
CA LEU A 4 30.26 35.30 -53.30
C LEU A 4 29.10 36.02 -52.59
N GLN A 5 27.96 35.34 -52.48
CA GLN A 5 27.23 35.31 -51.21
C GLN A 5 26.42 34.01 -51.06
N VAL A 6 26.82 33.20 -50.08
CA VAL A 6 26.14 31.99 -49.63
C VAL A 6 24.92 32.41 -48.80
N PRO A 7 23.71 31.86 -49.00
CA PRO A 7 22.63 32.06 -48.04
C PRO A 7 22.88 31.18 -46.81
N ASN A 8 23.18 31.82 -45.68
CA ASN A 8 23.05 31.24 -44.34
C ASN A 8 21.56 31.01 -44.05
N GLY A 9 21.10 29.76 -44.16
CA GLY A 9 19.77 29.33 -43.73
C GLY A 9 19.88 28.42 -42.52
N GLY A 10 19.53 28.93 -41.35
CA GLY A 10 19.61 28.22 -40.07
C GLY A 10 18.69 27.01 -40.01
N ASN A 11 19.25 25.86 -39.63
CA ASN A 11 18.54 24.63 -39.30
C ASN A 11 19.16 23.99 -38.04
N GLY A 12 19.24 24.75 -36.96
CA GLY A 12 19.68 24.25 -35.64
C GLY A 12 18.73 24.60 -34.48
N GLY A 13 17.71 25.43 -34.71
CA GLY A 13 16.81 25.91 -33.66
C GLY A 13 15.55 25.08 -33.46
N ILE A 14 15.02 24.47 -34.53
CA ILE A 14 13.70 23.81 -34.50
C ILE A 14 13.77 22.43 -33.82
N GLU A 15 14.86 21.68 -34.02
CA GLU A 15 15.03 20.36 -33.38
C GLU A 15 15.35 20.46 -31.89
N VAL A 16 16.07 21.50 -31.45
CA VAL A 16 16.42 21.71 -30.04
C VAL A 16 15.22 22.14 -29.20
N TYR A 17 14.35 23.00 -29.75
CA TYR A 17 13.10 23.39 -29.08
C TYR A 17 12.14 22.20 -28.93
N GLY A 18 11.98 21.38 -29.98
CA GLY A 18 11.11 20.19 -29.93
C GLY A 18 11.61 19.08 -29.01
N ALA A 19 12.92 18.95 -28.82
CA ALA A 19 13.50 18.04 -27.83
C ALA A 19 13.31 18.56 -26.40
N SER A 20 13.51 19.85 -26.16
CA SER A 20 13.38 20.45 -24.82
C SER A 20 11.93 20.43 -24.31
N THR A 21 10.94 20.67 -25.18
CA THR A 21 9.52 20.55 -24.81
C THR A 21 9.14 19.12 -24.47
N LYS A 22 9.54 18.13 -25.28
CA LYS A 22 9.31 16.70 -25.00
C LYS A 22 9.93 16.24 -23.69
N ILE A 23 11.17 16.66 -23.40
CA ILE A 23 11.85 16.36 -22.14
C ILE A 23 11.08 16.96 -20.95
N ASN A 24 10.61 18.21 -21.08
CA ASN A 24 9.80 18.84 -20.04
C ASN A 24 8.46 18.14 -19.83
N GLU A 25 7.77 17.76 -20.89
CA GLU A 25 6.52 16.99 -20.84
C GLU A 25 6.71 15.62 -20.17
N GLU A 26 7.79 14.91 -20.52
CA GLU A 26 8.13 13.62 -19.91
C GLU A 26 8.44 13.77 -18.42
N ILE A 27 9.18 14.82 -18.03
CA ILE A 27 9.46 15.12 -16.62
C ILE A 27 8.15 15.41 -15.86
N LEU A 28 7.25 16.23 -16.41
CA LEU A 28 5.96 16.52 -15.79
C LEU A 28 5.08 15.27 -15.67
N SER A 29 5.05 14.43 -16.71
CA SER A 29 4.34 13.14 -16.70
C SER A 29 4.87 12.19 -15.61
N ASN A 30 6.19 12.17 -15.40
CA ASN A 30 6.79 11.41 -14.31
C ASN A 30 6.35 11.91 -12.92
N TYR A 31 6.26 13.23 -12.72
CA TYR A 31 5.74 13.79 -11.47
C TYR A 31 4.25 13.52 -11.27
N ALA A 32 3.44 13.58 -12.33
CA ALA A 32 2.04 13.20 -12.29
C ALA A 32 1.88 11.72 -11.90
N THR A 33 2.64 10.82 -12.52
CA THR A 33 2.66 9.38 -12.19
C THR A 33 3.02 9.14 -10.73
N ARG A 34 4.02 9.85 -10.20
CA ARG A 34 4.37 9.78 -8.77
C ARG A 34 3.24 10.29 -7.87
N GLY A 35 2.50 11.31 -8.31
CA GLY A 35 1.29 11.80 -7.63
C GLY A 35 0.20 10.74 -7.57
N GLU A 36 -0.04 10.02 -8.67
CA GLU A 36 -0.99 8.91 -8.69
C GLU A 36 -0.55 7.75 -7.78
N ASP A 37 0.74 7.41 -7.77
CA ASP A 37 1.28 6.38 -6.89
C ASP A 37 1.22 6.83 -5.41
N ALA A 38 1.39 8.12 -5.11
CA ALA A 38 1.17 8.68 -3.78
C ALA A 38 -0.31 8.62 -3.37
N ALA A 39 -1.24 8.82 -4.31
CA ALA A 39 -2.66 8.63 -4.07
C ALA A 39 -2.98 7.17 -3.69
N ARG A 40 -2.38 6.19 -4.39
CA ARG A 40 -2.50 4.77 -4.01
C ARG A 40 -1.99 4.51 -2.60
N LEU A 41 -0.91 5.16 -2.18
CA LEU A 41 -0.40 5.06 -0.81
C LEU A 41 -1.39 5.62 0.21
N VAL A 42 -2.10 6.72 -0.09
CA VAL A 42 -3.18 7.25 0.77
C VAL A 42 -4.27 6.20 0.96
N ILE A 43 -4.72 5.56 -0.12
CA ILE A 43 -5.79 4.56 0.01
C ILE A 43 -5.29 3.30 0.69
N ALA A 44 -4.07 2.84 0.38
CA ALA A 44 -3.43 1.74 1.09
C ALA A 44 -3.36 2.02 2.60
N THR A 45 -2.99 3.24 2.99
CA THR A 45 -2.95 3.66 4.39
C THR A 45 -4.31 3.52 5.07
N LEU A 46 -5.38 4.04 4.44
CA LEU A 46 -6.73 4.03 4.98
C LEU A 46 -7.37 2.63 5.02
N THR A 47 -6.90 1.71 4.16
CA THR A 47 -7.46 0.36 4.03
C THR A 47 -6.66 -0.69 4.80
N GLU A 48 -5.33 -0.60 4.84
CA GLU A 48 -4.50 -1.58 5.56
C GLU A 48 -4.48 -1.34 7.07
N SER A 49 -4.71 -0.11 7.53
CA SER A 49 -4.68 0.23 8.95
C SER A 49 -6.07 0.50 9.52
N PRO A 50 -6.34 0.16 10.80
CA PRO A 50 -7.58 0.47 11.52
C PRO A 50 -7.70 1.98 11.87
N TYR A 51 -6.99 2.82 11.14
CA TYR A 51 -6.81 4.23 11.42
C TYR A 51 -7.87 5.05 10.67
N THR A 52 -8.62 5.86 11.40
CA THR A 52 -9.51 6.86 10.80
C THR A 52 -9.03 8.28 11.13
N PRO A 53 -8.22 8.92 10.26
CA PRO A 53 -7.77 10.29 10.48
C PRO A 53 -8.94 11.26 10.60
N THR A 54 -8.83 12.22 11.52
CA THR A 54 -9.64 13.45 11.50
C THR A 54 -8.72 14.63 11.30
N ILE A 55 -8.92 15.36 10.20
CA ILE A 55 -8.09 16.51 9.80
C ILE A 55 -9.05 17.65 9.48
N ASP A 56 -8.83 18.83 10.07
CA ASP A 56 -9.69 20.00 9.91
C ASP A 56 -11.19 19.71 10.16
N GLY A 57 -11.49 18.82 11.11
CA GLY A 57 -12.85 18.40 11.45
C GLY A 57 -13.49 17.42 10.46
N THR A 58 -12.78 17.02 9.40
CA THR A 58 -13.23 16.02 8.42
C THR A 58 -12.65 14.66 8.77
N ARG A 59 -13.50 13.64 8.92
CA ARG A 59 -13.10 12.25 9.11
C ARG A 59 -12.88 11.59 7.76
N PHE A 60 -11.72 10.97 7.58
CA PHE A 60 -11.35 10.30 6.34
C PHE A 60 -11.41 8.79 6.52
N GLU A 61 -12.27 8.14 5.76
CA GLU A 61 -12.40 6.70 5.73
C GLU A 61 -12.56 6.20 4.30
N VAL A 62 -12.22 4.94 4.09
CA VAL A 62 -12.47 4.23 2.85
C VAL A 62 -13.28 3.02 3.22
N GLU A 63 -14.46 2.89 2.65
CA GLU A 63 -15.27 1.70 2.80
C GLU A 63 -14.53 0.53 2.12
N VAL A 64 -14.15 -0.45 2.93
CA VAL A 64 -13.53 -1.69 2.42
C VAL A 64 -14.68 -2.62 2.09
N SER A 65 -15.24 -2.47 0.89
CA SER A 65 -16.15 -3.48 0.34
C SER A 65 -15.35 -4.55 -0.40
N ASN A 66 -15.94 -5.72 -0.65
CA ASN A 66 -15.42 -6.68 -1.62
C ASN A 66 -15.23 -6.08 -3.03
N VAL A 67 -15.77 -4.88 -3.28
CA VAL A 67 -15.64 -4.13 -4.51
C VAL A 67 -14.60 -3.01 -4.32
N TYR A 68 -13.35 -3.40 -4.03
CA TYR A 68 -12.27 -2.42 -4.08
C TYR A 68 -11.92 -2.13 -5.55
N ARG A 69 -12.52 -1.07 -6.13
CA ARG A 69 -12.19 -0.51 -7.46
C ARG A 69 -10.84 0.21 -7.48
N GLY A 70 -9.79 -0.42 -6.98
CA GLY A 70 -8.46 0.17 -6.88
C GLY A 70 -7.34 -0.73 -7.33
N GLY A 71 -7.31 -0.99 -8.63
CA GLY A 71 -6.04 -1.15 -9.34
C GLY A 71 -5.47 -2.56 -9.43
N GLY A 72 -6.29 -3.60 -9.37
CA GLY A 72 -5.89 -4.97 -9.73
C GLY A 72 -7.11 -5.89 -9.77
N GLU A 73 -7.35 -6.45 -10.95
CA GLU A 73 -8.30 -7.52 -11.33
C GLU A 73 -9.54 -7.75 -10.45
N ASP A 74 -10.71 -7.48 -11.03
CA ASP A 74 -12.03 -7.82 -10.52
C ASP A 74 -12.07 -9.30 -10.07
N MET A 75 -12.04 -9.52 -8.76
CA MET A 75 -12.37 -10.82 -8.16
C MET A 75 -13.86 -10.88 -7.82
N PRO A 76 -14.49 -12.06 -7.93
CA PRO A 76 -15.94 -12.20 -7.88
C PRO A 76 -16.52 -11.79 -6.53
N ASP A 77 -17.71 -11.18 -6.57
CA ASP A 77 -18.55 -10.78 -5.44
C ASP A 77 -18.75 -11.94 -4.45
N GLY A 78 -17.89 -12.03 -3.43
CA GLY A 78 -18.15 -12.80 -2.23
C GLY A 78 -19.03 -12.01 -1.25
N PRO A 79 -19.62 -12.64 -0.22
CA PRO A 79 -20.13 -11.90 0.93
C PRO A 79 -18.96 -11.21 1.65
N ASP A 80 -19.15 -9.96 2.05
CA ASP A 80 -18.19 -9.26 2.90
C ASP A 80 -18.17 -9.95 4.27
N THR A 81 -16.98 -10.37 4.72
CA THR A 81 -16.81 -11.04 6.02
C THR A 81 -15.86 -10.29 6.95
N VAL A 82 -15.63 -8.99 6.74
CA VAL A 82 -14.73 -8.17 7.58
C VAL A 82 -15.13 -8.25 9.06
N VAL A 83 -16.42 -8.16 9.37
CA VAL A 83 -16.92 -8.19 10.75
C VAL A 83 -16.68 -9.57 11.37
N GLU A 84 -17.03 -10.64 10.66
CA GLU A 84 -16.84 -12.02 11.11
C GLU A 84 -15.36 -12.36 11.30
N ALA A 85 -14.48 -11.89 10.41
CA ALA A 85 -13.04 -12.09 10.55
C ALA A 85 -12.46 -11.32 11.75
N ARG A 86 -12.94 -10.10 11.99
CA ARG A 86 -12.58 -9.30 13.18
C ARG A 86 -13.01 -10.02 14.46
N ASP A 87 -14.25 -10.50 14.51
CA ASP A 87 -14.80 -11.15 15.68
C ASP A 87 -14.12 -12.50 15.94
N ALA A 88 -13.86 -13.29 14.90
CA ALA A 88 -13.07 -14.53 14.99
C ALA A 88 -11.63 -14.27 15.45
N LEU A 89 -11.00 -13.19 14.97
CA LEU A 89 -9.66 -12.79 15.43
C LEU A 89 -9.68 -12.37 16.91
N SER A 90 -10.69 -11.61 17.32
CA SER A 90 -10.87 -11.21 18.72
C SER A 90 -11.03 -12.43 19.62
N GLU A 91 -11.82 -13.43 19.22
CA GLU A 91 -11.92 -14.69 19.94
C GLU A 91 -10.56 -15.40 20.03
N PHE A 92 -9.83 -15.49 18.92
CA PHE A 92 -8.49 -16.09 18.88
C PHE A 92 -7.51 -15.42 19.85
N LEU A 93 -7.49 -14.08 19.91
CA LEU A 93 -6.57 -13.32 20.76
C LEU A 93 -6.89 -13.45 22.26
N ASN A 94 -8.17 -13.60 22.59
CA ASN A 94 -8.67 -13.73 23.95
C ASN A 94 -8.76 -15.18 24.45
N ALA A 95 -8.56 -16.17 23.57
CA ALA A 95 -8.58 -17.57 23.96
C ALA A 95 -7.45 -17.89 24.97
N GLU A 96 -7.81 -18.51 26.11
CA GLU A 96 -6.88 -18.91 27.17
C GLU A 96 -6.08 -20.17 26.80
N VAL A 97 -5.43 -20.18 25.64
CA VAL A 97 -4.66 -21.32 25.14
C VAL A 97 -3.17 -21.11 25.43
N PRO A 98 -2.51 -22.00 26.18
CA PRO A 98 -1.07 -21.88 26.40
C PRO A 98 -0.32 -22.01 25.07
N GLY A 99 0.52 -21.02 24.74
CA GLY A 99 1.20 -20.92 23.44
C GLY A 99 0.53 -19.98 22.43
N ALA A 100 -0.76 -19.67 22.57
CA ALA A 100 -1.42 -18.63 21.75
C ALA A 100 -0.77 -17.26 21.96
N LYS A 101 -0.25 -16.98 23.17
CA LYS A 101 0.58 -15.79 23.45
C LYS A 101 1.82 -15.66 22.53
N ARG A 102 2.40 -16.77 22.07
CA ARG A 102 3.56 -16.79 21.15
C ARG A 102 3.16 -16.72 19.67
N LEU A 103 1.89 -16.93 19.37
CA LEU A 103 1.27 -16.81 18.04
C LEU A 103 0.43 -15.53 17.91
N ARG A 104 0.56 -14.62 18.88
CA ARG A 104 -0.04 -13.29 18.83
C ARG A 104 0.48 -12.52 17.63
N LEU A 105 -0.36 -11.59 17.18
CA LEU A 105 -0.18 -10.76 15.99
C LEU A 105 1.28 -10.38 15.73
N LEU A 106 1.71 -10.56 14.49
CA LEU A 106 3.00 -10.11 14.00
C LEU A 106 2.99 -8.59 13.93
N ALA A 107 3.97 -7.95 14.56
CA ALA A 107 4.19 -6.52 14.42
C ALA A 107 4.99 -6.25 13.14
N LEU A 108 4.40 -5.48 12.24
CA LEU A 108 4.88 -5.24 10.89
C LEU A 108 5.13 -3.77 10.62
N LYS A 109 6.34 -3.43 10.19
CA LYS A 109 6.66 -2.06 9.83
C LYS A 109 5.98 -1.68 8.51
N THR A 110 5.28 -0.56 8.49
CA THR A 110 4.46 -0.15 7.33
C THR A 110 5.23 0.53 6.21
N ASP A 111 6.31 1.21 6.59
CA ASP A 111 7.16 2.05 5.74
C ASP A 111 6.41 3.14 4.95
N TYR A 112 5.18 3.49 5.33
CA TYR A 112 4.37 4.52 4.64
C TYR A 112 5.13 5.83 4.46
N GLY A 113 5.73 6.36 5.53
CA GLY A 113 6.49 7.61 5.46
C GLY A 113 7.74 7.54 4.58
N LYS A 114 8.38 6.35 4.48
CA LYS A 114 9.52 6.15 3.59
C LYS A 114 9.06 6.17 2.13
N ILE A 115 8.02 5.40 1.82
CA ILE A 115 7.44 5.33 0.47
C ILE A 115 6.96 6.73 0.05
N LEU A 116 6.27 7.45 0.94
CA LEU A 116 5.81 8.80 0.64
C LEU A 116 6.97 9.74 0.33
N LYS A 117 8.06 9.66 1.09
CA LYS A 117 9.26 10.46 0.84
C LYS A 117 9.88 10.15 -0.52
N ASP A 118 9.93 8.88 -0.90
CA ASP A 118 10.47 8.43 -2.20
C ASP A 118 9.57 8.89 -3.38
N LEU A 119 8.25 9.00 -3.15
CA LEU A 119 7.29 9.48 -4.15
C LEU A 119 7.20 11.01 -4.22
N SER A 120 7.46 11.72 -3.12
CA SER A 120 7.27 13.17 -3.03
C SER A 120 8.28 13.95 -3.88
N PRO A 121 7.88 15.12 -4.42
CA PRO A 121 8.81 15.97 -5.13
C PRO A 121 10.02 16.38 -4.30
N GLU A 122 11.20 16.31 -4.91
CA GLU A 122 12.44 16.69 -4.24
C GLU A 122 12.45 18.18 -3.90
N ARG A 123 13.33 18.58 -2.96
CA ARG A 123 13.46 20.00 -2.57
C ARG A 123 13.72 20.93 -3.77
N LYS A 124 14.50 20.48 -4.75
CA LYS A 124 14.84 21.23 -5.97
C LYS A 124 13.76 21.21 -7.07
N ALA A 125 12.67 20.46 -6.89
CA ALA A 125 11.58 20.43 -7.87
C ALA A 125 10.94 21.82 -7.99
N ASN A 126 10.72 22.27 -9.23
CA ASN A 126 10.11 23.57 -9.52
C ASN A 126 8.59 23.57 -9.29
N SER A 127 7.94 24.73 -9.43
CA SER A 127 6.51 24.90 -9.21
C SER A 127 5.66 24.02 -10.14
N SER A 128 6.01 23.92 -11.42
CA SER A 128 5.27 23.10 -12.39
C SER A 128 5.33 21.61 -12.06
N GLN A 129 6.51 21.10 -11.67
CA GLN A 129 6.71 19.72 -11.26
C GLN A 129 5.93 19.38 -9.98
N ARG A 130 5.94 20.29 -9.00
CA ARG A 130 5.14 20.15 -7.77
C ARG A 130 3.64 20.23 -8.07
N GLY A 131 3.24 21.12 -8.97
CA GLY A 131 1.86 21.26 -9.44
C GLY A 131 1.34 19.97 -10.06
N ALA A 132 2.07 19.39 -11.02
CA ALA A 132 1.71 18.13 -11.67
C ALA A 132 1.55 16.97 -10.67
N PHE A 133 2.46 16.86 -9.69
CA PHE A 133 2.35 15.85 -8.63
C PHE A 133 1.10 16.08 -7.75
N ASN A 134 0.90 17.32 -7.28
CA ASN A 134 -0.18 17.67 -6.36
C ASN A 134 -1.57 17.49 -7.01
N GLU A 135 -1.70 17.89 -8.27
CA GLU A 135 -2.92 17.74 -9.05
C GLU A 135 -3.28 16.28 -9.23
N ALA A 136 -2.33 15.47 -9.73
CA ALA A 136 -2.53 14.03 -9.91
C ALA A 136 -2.84 13.31 -8.59
N LEU A 137 -2.20 13.69 -7.49
CA LEU A 137 -2.48 13.16 -6.15
C LEU A 137 -3.93 13.41 -5.74
N VAL A 138 -4.37 14.67 -5.75
CA VAL A 138 -5.71 15.05 -5.28
C VAL A 138 -6.79 14.46 -6.20
N GLU A 139 -6.61 14.57 -7.51
CA GLU A 139 -7.55 14.02 -8.49
C GLU A 139 -7.71 12.52 -8.30
N ARG A 140 -6.60 11.79 -8.17
CA ARG A 140 -6.64 10.34 -8.03
C ARG A 140 -7.22 9.90 -6.69
N VAL A 141 -6.92 10.58 -5.58
CA VAL A 141 -7.54 10.29 -4.26
C VAL A 141 -9.06 10.50 -4.32
N ARG A 142 -9.53 11.56 -4.97
CA ARG A 142 -10.98 11.82 -5.14
C ARG A 142 -11.66 10.77 -6.01
N ARG A 143 -10.99 10.24 -7.04
CA ARG A 143 -11.51 9.11 -7.84
C ARG A 143 -11.71 7.83 -7.01
N TYR A 144 -11.07 7.72 -5.85
CA TYR A 144 -11.29 6.67 -4.86
C TYR A 144 -12.35 7.03 -3.80
N ASN A 145 -13.18 8.04 -4.05
CA ASN A 145 -14.22 8.54 -3.15
C ASN A 145 -13.71 9.08 -1.80
N VAL A 146 -12.42 9.44 -1.71
CA VAL A 146 -11.87 10.10 -0.52
C VAL A 146 -11.84 11.62 -0.77
N ALA A 147 -12.69 12.34 -0.04
CA ALA A 147 -12.94 13.76 -0.26
C ALA A 147 -11.84 14.68 0.33
N VAL A 148 -10.61 14.58 -0.17
CA VAL A 148 -9.53 15.52 0.20
C VAL A 148 -9.71 16.87 -0.49
N SER A 149 -9.60 17.96 0.27
CA SER A 149 -9.69 19.33 -0.27
C SER A 149 -8.34 19.83 -0.79
N SER A 150 -7.21 19.28 -0.30
CA SER A 150 -5.87 19.68 -0.70
C SER A 150 -4.86 18.53 -0.69
N PRO A 151 -3.68 18.71 -1.35
CA PRO A 151 -2.57 17.75 -1.26
C PRO A 151 -2.11 17.55 0.18
N GLU A 152 -2.06 18.60 0.99
CA GLU A 152 -1.61 18.56 2.38
C GLU A 152 -2.47 17.62 3.23
N GLN A 153 -3.79 17.62 3.03
CA GLN A 153 -4.69 16.66 3.69
C GLN A 153 -4.35 15.22 3.33
N ALA A 154 -4.12 14.93 2.05
CA ALA A 154 -3.72 13.60 1.60
C ALA A 154 -2.38 13.17 2.24
N LEU A 155 -1.41 14.09 2.31
CA LEU A 155 -0.10 13.82 2.93
C LEU A 155 -0.21 13.62 4.46
N MET A 156 -1.09 14.38 5.14
CA MET A 156 -1.34 14.24 6.57
C MET A 156 -1.99 12.90 6.94
N ILE A 157 -2.85 12.33 6.07
CA ILE A 157 -3.38 10.98 6.24
C ILE A 157 -2.25 9.96 6.37
N VAL A 158 -1.28 10.02 5.46
CA VAL A 158 -0.13 9.09 5.46
C VAL A 158 0.83 9.37 6.62
N ALA A 159 1.06 10.64 6.95
CA ALA A 159 1.96 11.04 8.04
C ALA A 159 1.44 10.63 9.43
N GLY A 160 0.12 10.66 9.64
CA GLY A 160 -0.53 10.24 10.88
C GLY A 160 -0.71 8.72 11.02
N ALA A 161 -0.42 7.96 9.96
CA ALA A 161 -0.62 6.52 9.94
C ALA A 161 0.32 5.78 10.92
N PRO A 162 -0.11 4.62 11.44
CA PRO A 162 0.72 3.84 12.34
C PRO A 162 1.99 3.34 11.63
N LYS A 163 3.11 3.40 12.36
CA LYS A 163 4.41 2.87 11.91
C LYS A 163 4.46 1.33 11.93
N TRP A 164 3.59 0.73 12.73
CA TRP A 164 3.50 -0.71 12.97
C TRP A 164 2.06 -1.16 12.85
N LEU A 165 1.83 -2.26 12.12
CA LEU A 165 0.55 -2.96 12.11
C LEU A 165 0.68 -4.29 12.84
N GLU A 166 -0.36 -4.69 13.54
CA GLU A 166 -0.47 -5.99 14.16
C GLU A 166 -1.33 -6.89 13.28
N LEU A 167 -0.74 -7.98 12.77
CA LEU A 167 -1.41 -8.87 11.81
C LEU A 167 -1.38 -10.35 12.23
N LEU A 168 -2.47 -11.07 12.01
CA LEU A 168 -2.52 -12.53 12.05
C LEU A 168 -2.17 -13.09 10.67
N LYS A 169 -0.96 -13.62 10.51
CA LYS A 169 -0.61 -14.37 9.29
C LYS A 169 -1.48 -15.63 9.17
N LEU A 170 -2.03 -15.89 7.99
CA LEU A 170 -2.94 -17.03 7.75
C LEU A 170 -2.24 -18.30 7.26
N THR A 171 -1.07 -18.16 6.64
CA THR A 171 -0.30 -19.29 6.10
C THR A 171 0.73 -19.81 7.11
N ASP A 172 0.78 -21.13 7.29
CA ASP A 172 1.89 -21.81 7.98
C ASP A 172 3.03 -22.17 7.02
N ASP A 173 2.88 -21.81 5.73
CA ASP A 173 3.85 -22.12 4.70
C ASP A 173 5.19 -21.45 5.01
N THR A 174 6.07 -22.26 5.56
CA THR A 174 7.47 -21.98 5.69
C THR A 174 8.10 -21.94 4.29
N PRO A 175 8.77 -20.85 3.89
CA PRO A 175 9.49 -20.80 2.62
C PRO A 175 10.45 -21.98 2.51
N SER A 176 10.35 -22.73 1.42
CA SER A 176 11.10 -23.98 1.22
C SER A 176 12.59 -23.76 0.87
N TYR A 177 13.05 -22.51 0.68
CA TYR A 177 14.44 -22.20 0.34
C TYR A 177 14.90 -20.83 0.88
N SER A 178 16.19 -20.71 1.19
CA SER A 178 16.80 -19.50 1.73
C SER A 178 16.92 -18.38 0.69
N GLY A 179 16.58 -17.15 1.10
CA GLY A 179 16.79 -15.93 0.29
C GLY A 179 15.63 -15.55 -0.64
N ARG A 180 14.58 -16.38 -0.74
CA ARG A 180 13.38 -16.04 -1.55
C ARG A 180 12.36 -15.30 -0.69
N THR A 181 11.94 -14.13 -1.17
CA THR A 181 10.77 -13.43 -0.63
C THR A 181 9.52 -14.23 -0.96
N VAL A 182 8.70 -14.52 0.04
CA VAL A 182 7.39 -15.19 -0.13
C VAL A 182 6.30 -14.21 0.23
N SER A 183 5.29 -14.11 -0.64
CA SER A 183 4.06 -13.37 -0.36
C SER A 183 3.15 -14.20 0.52
N ASN A 184 2.65 -13.60 1.60
CA ASN A 184 1.68 -14.21 2.50
C ASN A 184 0.48 -13.30 2.65
N GLU A 185 -0.66 -13.88 2.97
CA GLU A 185 -1.86 -13.15 3.35
C GLU A 185 -1.97 -13.10 4.88
N ALA A 186 -2.38 -11.96 5.41
CA ALA A 186 -2.54 -11.74 6.84
C ALA A 186 -3.78 -10.88 7.14
N VAL A 187 -4.36 -11.07 8.33
CA VAL A 187 -5.56 -10.38 8.79
C VAL A 187 -5.17 -9.32 9.81
N THR A 188 -5.60 -8.07 9.60
CA THR A 188 -5.41 -6.96 10.53
C THR A 188 -6.31 -7.12 11.75
N ALA A 189 -6.03 -6.39 12.84
CA ALA A 189 -6.91 -6.34 14.01
C ALA A 189 -8.38 -5.98 13.68
N ASP A 190 -8.61 -5.22 12.60
CA ASP A 190 -9.94 -4.82 12.11
C ASP A 190 -10.60 -5.84 11.17
N GLY A 191 -9.99 -7.02 10.99
CA GLY A 191 -10.55 -8.10 10.14
C GLY A 191 -10.26 -7.95 8.65
N ARG A 192 -9.37 -7.03 8.24
CA ARG A 192 -9.04 -6.80 6.83
C ARG A 192 -7.87 -7.66 6.39
N MET A 193 -7.88 -8.10 5.14
CA MET A 193 -6.80 -8.87 4.53
C MET A 193 -5.75 -7.94 3.92
N VAL A 194 -4.48 -8.23 4.18
CA VAL A 194 -3.35 -7.54 3.56
C VAL A 194 -2.28 -8.54 3.13
N THR A 195 -1.57 -8.20 2.06
CA THR A 195 -0.42 -8.97 1.59
C THR A 195 0.84 -8.53 2.31
N THR A 196 1.62 -9.49 2.81
CA THR A 196 2.95 -9.28 3.39
C THR A 196 4.01 -10.04 2.60
N HIS A 197 5.27 -9.62 2.75
CA HIS A 197 6.43 -10.32 2.24
C HIS A 197 7.29 -10.80 3.40
N SER A 198 7.58 -12.10 3.41
CA SER A 198 8.48 -12.71 4.39
C SER A 198 9.80 -13.07 3.73
N ILE A 199 10.92 -12.84 4.42
CA ILE A 199 12.24 -13.33 3.98
C ILE A 199 12.75 -14.34 5.00
N ARG A 200 13.14 -15.52 4.52
CA ARG A 200 13.82 -16.54 5.33
C ARG A 200 15.33 -16.48 5.08
N LYS A 201 16.10 -16.13 6.11
CA LYS A 201 17.57 -16.24 6.09
C LYS A 201 17.99 -17.67 6.44
N SER A 202 18.95 -18.22 5.68
CA SER A 202 19.35 -19.64 5.62
C SER A 202 19.82 -20.31 6.91
N SER A 203 19.93 -19.59 8.03
CA SER A 203 20.38 -20.18 9.29
C SER A 203 19.86 -19.46 10.55
N ILE A 204 18.93 -18.52 10.40
CA ILE A 204 18.44 -17.70 11.54
C ILE A 204 16.98 -18.07 11.80
N SER A 205 16.68 -18.37 13.06
CA SER A 205 15.46 -19.01 13.56
C SER A 205 14.19 -18.16 13.58
N THR A 206 14.14 -17.01 12.90
CA THR A 206 12.92 -16.19 12.83
C THR A 206 12.83 -15.46 11.48
N PRO A 207 11.92 -15.85 10.56
CA PRO A 207 11.60 -14.99 9.43
C PRO A 207 11.00 -13.68 9.97
N TRP A 208 11.27 -12.57 9.29
CA TRP A 208 10.52 -11.34 9.54
C TRP A 208 9.65 -11.04 8.32
N ASP A 209 8.46 -10.52 8.60
CA ASP A 209 7.52 -10.04 7.60
C ASP A 209 7.74 -8.53 7.39
N VAL A 210 7.37 -8.01 6.21
CA VAL A 210 7.24 -6.58 5.89
C VAL A 210 6.08 -6.37 4.92
N LEU A 211 5.48 -5.18 4.88
CA LEU A 211 4.52 -4.87 3.82
C LEU A 211 5.25 -4.58 2.49
N PRO A 212 4.61 -4.85 1.33
CA PRO A 212 5.15 -4.49 0.04
C PRO A 212 5.52 -3.01 -0.04
N THR A 213 6.69 -2.70 -0.59
CA THR A 213 7.08 -1.32 -0.87
C THR A 213 6.44 -0.78 -2.14
N ASN A 214 6.06 -1.67 -3.06
CA ASN A 214 5.35 -1.30 -4.28
C ASN A 214 3.88 -0.98 -3.95
N VAL A 215 3.52 0.31 -3.98
CA VAL A 215 2.17 0.81 -3.68
C VAL A 215 1.08 0.27 -4.60
N ARG A 216 1.44 -0.23 -5.79
CA ARG A 216 0.46 -0.76 -6.75
C ARG A 216 -0.07 -2.12 -6.34
N THR A 217 0.63 -2.82 -5.46
CA THR A 217 0.23 -4.13 -4.91
C THR A 217 -0.22 -4.02 -3.45
N ARG A 218 -0.54 -2.80 -2.99
CA ARG A 218 -0.95 -2.50 -1.62
C ARG A 218 -2.45 -2.23 -1.53
N GLY A 219 -2.97 -2.29 -0.31
CA GLY A 219 -4.39 -2.14 -0.02
C GLY A 219 -4.91 -3.24 0.89
N GLY A 220 -5.78 -2.86 1.82
CA GLY A 220 -6.61 -3.79 2.57
C GLY A 220 -7.80 -4.22 1.73
N LYS A 221 -8.04 -5.52 1.63
CA LYS A 221 -9.24 -6.09 1.00
C LYS A 221 -10.12 -6.77 2.05
N ALA A 222 -11.40 -6.90 1.75
CA ALA A 222 -12.28 -7.70 2.58
C ALA A 222 -11.88 -9.19 2.52
N PRO A 223 -12.02 -9.93 3.62
CA PRO A 223 -11.73 -11.35 3.66
C PRO A 223 -12.76 -12.14 2.86
N GLY A 224 -12.30 -13.14 2.12
CA GLY A 224 -13.17 -14.11 1.47
C GLY A 224 -13.82 -15.06 2.51
N SER A 225 -14.92 -15.69 2.12
CA SER A 225 -15.74 -16.55 2.99
C SER A 225 -14.99 -17.69 3.70
N GLY A 226 -13.89 -18.20 3.15
CA GLY A 226 -13.08 -19.26 3.76
C GLY A 226 -12.07 -18.79 4.83
N ILE A 227 -11.88 -17.48 4.99
CA ILE A 227 -10.88 -16.92 5.92
C ILE A 227 -11.32 -17.10 7.37
N VAL A 228 -12.59 -16.86 7.67
CA VAL A 228 -13.16 -17.06 9.01
C VAL A 228 -12.92 -18.50 9.49
N SER A 229 -13.29 -19.49 8.67
CA SER A 229 -13.04 -20.91 9.00
C SER A 229 -11.56 -21.25 9.12
N THR A 230 -10.67 -20.52 8.45
CA THR A 230 -9.20 -20.72 8.57
C THR A 230 -8.69 -20.20 9.91
N ILE A 231 -9.18 -19.03 10.37
CA ILE A 231 -8.87 -18.47 11.69
C ILE A 231 -9.39 -19.43 12.77
N GLU A 232 -10.65 -19.83 12.69
CA GLU A 232 -11.28 -20.77 13.64
C GLU A 232 -10.54 -22.12 13.69
N ARG A 233 -10.17 -22.69 12.54
CA ARG A 233 -9.39 -23.94 12.49
C ARG A 233 -8.05 -23.80 13.21
N ARG A 234 -7.36 -22.66 13.05
CA ARG A 234 -6.12 -22.40 13.80
C ARG A 234 -6.35 -22.34 15.30
N VAL A 235 -7.44 -21.72 15.76
CA VAL A 235 -7.84 -21.74 17.17
C VAL A 235 -7.96 -23.18 17.66
N LEU A 236 -8.72 -24.01 16.92
CA LEU A 236 -8.98 -25.41 17.25
C LEU A 236 -7.70 -26.25 17.25
N ASP A 237 -6.85 -26.09 16.24
CA ASP A 237 -5.56 -26.81 16.14
C ASP A 237 -4.62 -26.47 17.30
N LEU A 238 -4.62 -25.21 17.76
CA LEU A 238 -3.83 -24.83 18.95
C LEU A 238 -4.40 -25.42 20.23
N ARG A 239 -5.72 -25.38 20.40
CA ARG A 239 -6.39 -25.99 21.56
C ARG A 239 -6.10 -27.49 21.62
N THR A 240 -6.20 -28.20 20.50
CA THR A 240 -6.03 -29.66 20.40
C THR A 240 -4.59 -30.14 20.51
N LYS A 241 -3.61 -29.45 19.88
CA LYS A 241 -2.18 -29.79 20.03
C LYS A 241 -1.69 -29.65 21.47
N HIS A 242 -2.28 -28.76 22.25
CA HIS A 242 -1.98 -28.63 23.67
C HIS A 242 -2.62 -29.74 24.50
N THR A 243 -3.84 -30.19 24.20
CA THR A 243 -4.51 -31.25 24.99
C THR A 243 -3.84 -32.61 24.85
N ARG A 244 -2.99 -32.81 23.82
CA ARG A 244 -2.28 -34.07 23.54
C ARG A 244 -0.82 -34.08 24.05
N ARG A 245 -0.36 -33.04 24.74
CA ARG A 245 0.97 -32.96 25.38
C ARG A 245 0.81 -32.94 26.89
#